data_AF-A0A348Z7J1-F1
#
_entry.id   AF-A0A348Z7J1-F1
#
_cell.length_a   1.000
_cell.length_b   1.000
_cell.length_c   1.000
_cell.angle_alpha   90.00
_cell.angle_beta   90.00
_cell.angle_gamma   90.00
#
_symmetry.space_group_name_H-M   'P 1'
#
loop_
_entity.id
_entity.type
_entity.pdbx_description
1 polymer ?
#
loop_
_entity_poly.entity_id
_entity_poly.type
_entity_poly.pdbx_seq_one_letter_code
_entity_poly.pdbx_strand_id
1 'polypeptide(L)'
;ETIEIVIAVGEKELWGKGIGHNAVMEALKTAFFEMRTEKVVAKIKKDNKRSQNLVKGIGFREIKKLEKEVEYHITKEIFWKKAA
;
A
#
# COMPACT_ATOMS: atom_id res chain seq x y z
N GLU A 1 -2.67 -2.75 16.87
CA GLU A 1 -1.40 -3.24 16.29
C GLU A 1 -1.18 -2.62 14.92
N THR A 2 0.06 -2.30 14.54
CA THR A 2 0.36 -1.70 13.23
C THR A 2 0.75 -2.82 12.26
N ILE A 3 0.05 -2.91 11.14
CA ILE A 3 0.33 -3.91 10.10
C ILE A 3 1.19 -3.27 9.01
N GLU A 4 2.25 -3.96 8.60
CA GLU A 4 3.06 -3.58 7.44
C GLU A 4 2.64 -4.40 6.21
N ILE A 5 2.49 -3.75 5.06
CA ILE A 5 2.20 -4.39 3.78
C ILE A 5 3.41 -4.30 2.86
N VAL A 6 3.76 -5.43 2.26
CA VAL A 6 4.85 -5.57 1.28
C VAL A 6 4.28 -6.24 0.03
N ILE A 7 4.58 -5.69 -1.15
CA ILE A 7 4.13 -6.23 -2.43
C ILE A 7 5.32 -6.43 -3.38
N ALA A 8 5.35 -7.58 -4.05
CA ALA A 8 6.29 -7.88 -5.11
C ALA A 8 5.56 -8.58 -6.25
N VAL A 9 5.74 -8.07 -7.47
CA VAL A 9 5.32 -8.76 -8.70
C VAL A 9 6.60 -9.14 -9.42
N GLY A 10 6.94 -10.44 -9.41
CA GLY A 10 8.20 -10.94 -9.98
C GLY A 10 8.21 -10.87 -11.50
N GLU A 11 7.15 -11.38 -12.14
CA GLU A 11 7.04 -11.44 -13.60
C GLU A 11 6.88 -10.04 -14.21
N LYS A 12 7.84 -9.63 -15.04
CA LYS A 12 7.88 -8.27 -15.58
C LYS A 12 6.76 -8.02 -16.57
N GLU A 13 6.35 -9.05 -17.30
CA GLU A 13 5.23 -8.98 -18.26
C GLU A 13 3.87 -8.73 -17.59
N LEU A 14 3.79 -8.92 -16.27
CA LEU A 14 2.60 -8.65 -15.46
C LEU A 14 2.57 -7.22 -14.90
N TRP A 15 3.66 -6.47 -15.07
CA TRP A 15 3.73 -5.08 -14.62
C TRP A 15 2.79 -4.19 -15.43
N GLY A 16 2.17 -3.21 -14.77
CA GLY A 16 1.24 -2.28 -15.41
C GLY A 16 -0.15 -2.86 -15.70
N LYS A 17 -0.39 -4.16 -15.46
CA LYS A 17 -1.70 -4.82 -15.66
C LYS A 17 -2.65 -4.74 -14.45
N GLY A 18 -2.37 -3.86 -13.49
CA GLY A 18 -3.20 -3.69 -12.29
C GLY A 18 -3.07 -4.77 -11.20
N ILE A 19 -2.29 -5.84 -11.42
CA ILE A 19 -2.18 -6.96 -10.47
C ILE A 19 -1.74 -6.53 -9.07
N GLY A 20 -0.67 -5.74 -8.97
CA GLY A 20 -0.20 -5.24 -7.67
C GLY A 20 -1.22 -4.32 -6.99
N HIS A 21 -2.00 -3.56 -7.76
CA HIS A 21 -3.05 -2.70 -7.21
C HIS A 21 -4.16 -3.55 -6.60
N ASN A 22 -4.67 -4.53 -7.36
CA ASN A 22 -5.73 -5.42 -6.90
C ASN A 22 -5.29 -6.24 -5.67
N ALA A 23 -4.06 -6.75 -5.66
CA ALA A 23 -3.49 -7.48 -4.53
C ALA A 23 -3.44 -6.62 -3.26
N VAL A 24 -3.01 -5.36 -3.36
CA VAL A 24 -2.99 -4.44 -2.20
C VAL A 24 -4.41 -4.09 -1.75
N MET A 25 -5.35 -3.89 -2.67
CA MET A 25 -6.75 -3.62 -2.32
C MET A 25 -7.38 -4.78 -1.52
N GLU A 26 -7.19 -6.03 -1.95
CA GLU A 26 -7.67 -7.19 -1.21
C GLU A 26 -6.97 -7.34 0.15
N ALA A 27 -5.65 -7.16 0.20
CA ALA A 27 -4.91 -7.20 1.46
C ALA A 27 -5.36 -6.11 2.45
N LEU A 28 -5.73 -4.93 1.98
CA LEU A 28 -6.31 -3.87 2.82
C LEU A 28 -7.68 -4.25 3.38
N LYS A 29 -8.52 -4.95 2.61
CA LYS A 29 -9.81 -5.47 3.12
C LYS A 29 -9.57 -6.44 4.27
N THR A 30 -8.67 -7.41 4.10
CA THR A 30 -8.30 -8.34 5.18
C THR A 30 -7.73 -7.60 6.39
N ALA A 31 -6.79 -6.68 6.18
CA ALA A 31 -6.20 -5.91 7.28
C ALA A 31 -7.25 -5.12 8.09
N PHE A 32 -8.18 -4.44 7.41
CA PHE A 32 -9.15 -3.56 8.07
C PHE A 32 -10.40 -4.28 8.60
N PHE A 33 -10.89 -5.32 7.92
CA PHE A 33 -12.15 -5.98 8.27
C PHE A 33 -11.95 -7.26 9.08
N GLU A 34 -10.96 -8.07 8.72
CA GLU A 34 -10.67 -9.33 9.42
C GLU A 34 -9.72 -9.11 10.59
N MET A 35 -8.57 -8.47 10.32
CA MET A 35 -7.54 -8.22 11.34
C MET A 35 -7.83 -6.99 12.21
N ARG A 36 -8.84 -6.18 11.84
CA ARG A 36 -9.30 -4.99 12.58
C ARG A 36 -8.19 -4.01 12.94
N THR A 37 -7.18 -3.84 12.09
CA THR A 37 -6.23 -2.75 12.28
C THR A 37 -6.89 -1.41 11.96
N GLU A 38 -6.42 -0.33 12.57
CA GLU A 38 -6.83 1.03 12.21
C GLU A 38 -5.90 1.65 11.16
N LYS A 39 -4.73 1.04 10.93
CA LYS A 39 -3.66 1.60 10.09
C LYS A 39 -2.78 0.52 9.46
N VAL A 40 -2.53 0.68 8.16
CA VAL A 40 -1.54 -0.09 7.40
C VAL A 40 -0.38 0.80 6.97
N VAL A 41 0.83 0.28 7.08
CA VAL A 41 2.09 0.95 6.74
C VAL A 41 2.75 0.26 5.55
N ALA A 42 3.30 1.02 4.62
CA ALA A 42 4.15 0.52 3.55
C ALA A 42 5.48 1.28 3.56
N LYS A 43 6.59 0.57 3.69
CA LYS A 43 7.94 1.13 3.54
C LYS A 43 8.49 0.74 2.18
N ILE A 44 8.80 1.74 1.37
CA ILE A 44 9.13 1.54 -0.04
C ILE A 44 10.46 2.19 -0.35
N LYS A 45 11.37 1.44 -0.99
CA LYS A 45 12.65 2.00 -1.46
C LYS A 45 12.46 3.25 -2.31
N LYS A 46 13.34 4.24 -2.12
CA LYS A 46 13.26 5.55 -2.80
C LYS A 46 13.31 5.46 -4.32
N ASP A 47 13.99 4.47 -4.87
CA ASP A 47 14.14 4.18 -6.30
C ASP A 47 12.94 3.40 -6.89
N ASN A 48 12.15 2.72 -6.06
CA ASN A 48 10.97 1.97 -6.48
C ASN A 48 9.76 2.89 -6.72
N LYS A 49 9.86 3.72 -7.75
CA LYS A 49 8.82 4.68 -8.15
C LYS A 49 7.50 4.01 -8.51
N ARG A 50 7.54 2.79 -9.06
CA ARG A 50 6.32 2.05 -9.37
C ARG A 50 5.51 1.74 -8.12
N SER A 51 6.15 1.22 -7.08
CA SER A 51 5.43 0.89 -5.83
C SER A 51 4.98 2.14 -5.09
N GLN A 52 5.78 3.22 -5.12
CA GLN A 52 5.37 4.53 -4.58
C GLN A 52 4.10 5.05 -5.28
N ASN A 53 4.06 5.00 -6.62
CA ASN A 53 2.89 5.45 -7.39
C ASN A 53 1.67 4.55 -7.15
N LEU A 54 1.86 3.24 -7.02
CA LEU A 54 0.80 2.29 -6.68
C LEU A 54 0.13 2.66 -5.36
N VAL A 55 0.90 2.79 -4.26
CA VAL A 55 0.31 3.06 -2.94
C VAL A 55 -0.33 4.45 -2.86
N LYS A 56 0.28 5.45 -3.52
CA LYS A 56 -0.31 6.80 -3.66
C LYS A 56 -1.64 6.75 -4.41
N GLY A 57 -1.70 5.99 -5.51
CA GLY A 57 -2.93 5.78 -6.29
C GLY A 57 -4.05 5.13 -5.47
N ILE A 58 -3.71 4.20 -4.58
CA ILE A 58 -4.66 3.56 -3.66
C ILE A 58 -5.15 4.54 -2.58
N GLY A 59 -4.31 5.48 -2.14
CA GLY A 59 -4.69 6.49 -1.13
C GLY A 59 -3.81 6.49 0.11
N PHE A 60 -2.71 5.75 0.10
CA PHE A 60 -1.68 5.93 1.12
C PHE A 60 -1.08 7.32 1.02
N ARG A 61 -0.76 7.89 2.18
CA ARG A 61 -0.13 9.20 2.33
C ARG A 61 1.32 9.03 2.77
N GLU A 62 2.20 9.85 2.20
CA GLU A 62 3.60 9.91 2.58
C GLU A 62 3.73 10.50 3.98
N ILE A 63 4.40 9.81 4.90
CA ILE A 63 4.55 10.24 6.29
C ILE A 63 5.98 10.64 6.60
N LYS A 64 6.96 9.84 6.15
CA LYS A 64 8.37 10.09 6.45
C LYS A 64 9.27 9.60 5.32
N LYS A 65 10.32 10.36 5.03
CA LYS A 65 11.45 9.91 4.22
C LYS A 65 12.56 9.42 5.15
N LEU A 66 12.92 8.15 5.02
CA LEU A 66 14.05 7.53 5.72
C LEU A 66 15.31 7.63 4.85
N GLU A 67 16.42 7.06 5.30
CA GLU A 67 17.67 7.07 4.53
C GLU A 67 17.51 6.37 3.17
N LYS A 68 16.91 5.17 3.15
CA LYS A 68 16.77 4.32 1.95
C LYS A 68 15.34 4.20 1.43
N GLU A 69 14.37 4.55 2.27
CA GLU A 69 12.95 4.26 2.04
C GLU A 69 12.08 5.49 2.26
N VAL A 70 10.83 5.38 1.82
CA VAL A 70 9.76 6.31 2.12
C VAL A 70 8.63 5.51 2.77
N GLU A 71 8.15 6.01 3.90
CA GLU A 71 7.09 5.41 4.69
C GLU A 71 5.74 6.03 4.34
N TYR A 72 4.77 5.17 4.04
CA TYR A 72 3.44 5.51 3.60
C TYR A 72 2.39 4.90 4.51
N HIS A 73 1.37 5.64 4.94
CA HIS A 73 0.29 5.13 5.78
C HIS A 73 -1.06 5.26 5.09
N ILE A 74 -1.97 4.32 5.36
CA ILE A 74 -3.40 4.44 5.07
C ILE A 74 -4.19 4.02 6.31
N THR A 75 -5.25 4.74 6.61
CA THR A 75 -6.17 4.43 7.71
C THR A 75 -7.45 3.82 7.18
N LYS A 76 -8.16 3.11 8.04
CA LYS A 76 -9.47 2.54 7.73
C LYS A 76 -10.47 3.59 7.23
N GLU A 77 -10.45 4.77 7.86
CA GLU A 77 -11.29 5.92 7.46
C GLU A 77 -10.99 6.38 6.03
N ILE A 78 -9.71 6.54 5.67
CA ILE A 78 -9.30 6.97 4.33
C ILE A 78 -9.68 5.91 3.30
N PHE A 79 -9.48 4.63 3.64
CA PHE A 79 -9.83 3.51 2.77
C PHE A 79 -11.33 3.48 2.46
N TRP A 80 -12.19 3.70 3.46
CA TRP A 80 -13.64 3.73 3.27
C TRP A 80 -14.11 4.86 2.36
N LYS A 81 -13.57 6.07 2.55
CA LYS A 81 -13.93 7.24 1.72
C LYS A 81 -13.58 7.08 0.23
N LYS A 82 -12.74 6.11 -0.11
CA LYS A 82 -12.35 5.78 -1.49
C LYS A 82 -13.05 4.55 -2.06
N ALA A 83 -13.60 3.70 -1.20
CA ALA A 83 -14.31 2.49 -1.59
C ALA A 83 -15.83 2.72 -1.79
N ALA A 84 -16.37 3.80 -1.21
CA ALA A 84 -17.69 4.34 -1.48
C ALA A 84 -17.64 5.32 -2.67
#